data_AF-A0ABD3FJY1-F1
#
_entry.id   AF-A0ABD3FJY1-F1
#
_cell.length_a   1.000
_cell.length_b   1.000
_cell.length_c   1.000
_cell.angle_alpha   90.00
_cell.angle_beta   90.00
_cell.angle_gamma   90.00
#
_symmetry.space_group_name_H-M   'P 1'
#
loop_
_entity.id
_entity.type
_entity.pdbx_description
1 polymer ?
#
loop_
_entity_poly.entity_id
_entity_poly.type
_entity_poly.pdbx_seq_one_letter_code
_entity_poly.pdbx_strand_id
1 'polypeptide(L)'
;MGKTQLAFALGGDRPYFYWPATRLGPESQNLYKNFNSISFAFNKVTEMDEAIEKKKELTLNCLSDLYQTDALYTYGFICALLTYYSSRDPQEPQMIRIEEITTFHIDKCRLSTVAAVRDKIVADGKVLPFFILDEMTPNDNTESCAGMKVAAFQRNVFRACGLVVVVMGTDSKITDLVDQSGGSYTEEHMWMSIVSRFPSHQLMVLEDATDQQVWDAVVDKYPVVEEITTHSRGRFFRFFVDSVVACMKTHEDAKLYELLDESFLHVSKQTQLDKRVLAHQSGQAAQLAAISYSVSDAKIEPPLKKRRVGTHCMNLHFANLVDDQLTKVVLKDGELQVDGKDWVPQCVFPDIQDDMLLYLAVLGGKEYSGYYDHNSHTAHSTKSIFSRYIISTGLALRTNTKAVKSDYAAFENMVAHAIFCASRRNGVRGICFNDFFAGLLGELQDECQPMTMTIAGSRKTIVAGDLLGGFPALTSLANATIPFVAPPNARWPDYILNENANGCKFGHLVRAADRGR
;
A
#
# COMPACT_ATOMS: atom_id res chain seq x y z
N MET A 1 8.18 -2.96 4.26
CA MET A 1 8.11 -4.40 4.54
C MET A 1 6.75 -4.89 4.11
N GLY A 2 6.61 -6.11 3.62
CA GLY A 2 5.32 -6.78 3.60
C GLY A 2 4.80 -7.01 5.02
N LYS A 3 3.48 -7.17 5.21
CA LYS A 3 2.82 -7.42 6.51
C LYS A 3 3.56 -8.46 7.37
N THR A 4 3.93 -9.55 6.73
CA THR A 4 4.68 -10.68 7.29
C THR A 4 6.13 -10.33 7.65
N GLN A 5 6.81 -9.53 6.82
CA GLN A 5 8.18 -9.08 7.11
C GLN A 5 8.22 -8.15 8.32
N LEU A 6 7.14 -7.40 8.58
CA LEU A 6 7.03 -6.62 9.80
C LEU A 6 6.86 -7.50 11.03
N ALA A 7 6.00 -8.52 11.00
CA ALA A 7 5.88 -9.46 12.12
C ALA A 7 7.23 -10.11 12.47
N PHE A 8 8.18 -10.21 11.52
CA PHE A 8 9.54 -10.70 11.78
C PHE A 8 10.54 -9.61 12.17
N ALA A 9 10.20 -8.34 11.96
CA ALA A 9 10.99 -7.18 12.34
C ALA A 9 10.45 -6.48 13.61
N LEU A 10 9.41 -7.03 14.25
CA LEU A 10 8.97 -6.59 15.57
C LEU A 10 10.07 -6.91 16.59
N GLY A 11 11.01 -5.98 16.78
CA GLY A 11 11.75 -5.86 18.02
C GLY A 11 10.85 -5.21 19.07
N GLY A 12 10.65 -5.86 20.21
CA GLY A 12 9.77 -5.35 21.26
C GLY A 12 10.18 -5.88 22.63
N ASP A 13 9.34 -5.69 23.65
CA ASP A 13 9.60 -6.13 25.03
C ASP A 13 8.85 -7.43 25.40
N ARG A 14 8.13 -8.03 24.43
CA ARG A 14 7.31 -9.23 24.67
C ARG A 14 7.51 -10.30 23.59
N PRO A 15 7.59 -11.58 23.99
CA PRO A 15 7.64 -12.68 23.05
C PRO A 15 6.28 -12.90 22.38
N TYR A 16 6.27 -13.48 21.19
CA TYR A 16 5.02 -13.71 20.46
C TYR A 16 5.05 -14.94 19.56
N PHE A 17 3.88 -15.53 19.36
CA PHE A 17 3.68 -16.52 18.31
C PHE A 17 3.11 -15.88 17.05
N TYR A 18 3.46 -16.43 15.90
CA TYR A 18 2.98 -15.97 14.60
C TYR A 18 2.56 -17.17 13.75
N TRP A 19 1.40 -17.07 13.09
CA TRP A 19 1.02 -17.98 12.02
C TRP A 19 -0.08 -17.39 11.11
N PRO A 20 -0.11 -17.79 9.82
CA PRO A 20 -1.29 -17.57 8.97
C PRO A 20 -2.54 -18.30 9.49
N ALA A 21 -3.63 -17.56 9.68
CA ALA A 21 -4.92 -18.10 10.13
C ALA A 21 -5.69 -18.86 9.04
N THR A 22 -5.25 -18.78 7.78
CA THR A 22 -5.85 -19.48 6.65
C THR A 22 -5.13 -20.78 6.32
N ARG A 23 -5.83 -21.70 5.63
CA ARG A 23 -5.20 -22.90 5.08
C ARG A 23 -4.15 -22.50 4.04
N LEU A 24 -2.94 -23.04 4.18
CA LEU A 24 -1.84 -22.77 3.25
C LEU A 24 -1.84 -23.81 2.13
N GLY A 25 -1.98 -23.34 0.90
CA GLY A 25 -1.88 -24.15 -0.32
C GLY A 25 -0.50 -24.07 -1.00
N PRO A 26 -0.28 -24.82 -2.10
CA PRO A 26 0.97 -24.80 -2.89
C PRO A 26 1.39 -23.40 -3.35
N GLU A 27 0.38 -22.56 -3.66
CA GLU A 27 0.51 -21.17 -4.11
C GLU A 27 0.81 -20.17 -2.98
N SER A 28 0.87 -20.62 -1.73
CA SER A 28 1.18 -19.73 -0.60
C SER A 28 2.63 -19.25 -0.69
N GLN A 29 2.87 -18.01 -0.25
CA GLN A 29 4.21 -17.44 -0.16
C GLN A 29 5.16 -18.41 0.55
N ASN A 30 6.36 -18.61 0.02
CA ASN A 30 7.34 -19.56 0.57
C ASN A 30 7.61 -19.32 2.06
N LEU A 31 7.60 -18.06 2.48
CA LEU A 31 7.77 -17.67 3.87
C LEU A 31 6.67 -18.22 4.80
N TYR A 32 5.42 -18.31 4.32
CA TYR A 32 4.32 -18.92 5.07
C TYR A 32 4.49 -20.44 5.22
N LYS A 33 5.19 -21.11 4.30
CA LYS A 33 5.42 -22.55 4.37
C LYS A 33 6.21 -22.93 5.63
N ASN A 34 7.04 -22.03 6.16
CA ASN A 34 7.74 -22.20 7.43
C ASN A 34 6.78 -22.30 8.65
N PHE A 35 5.54 -21.83 8.51
CA PHE A 35 4.51 -21.84 9.55
C PHE A 35 3.38 -22.84 9.24
N ASN A 36 3.56 -23.71 8.25
CA ASN A 36 2.50 -24.62 7.80
C ASN A 36 2.02 -25.55 8.91
N SER A 37 2.93 -26.13 9.69
CA SER A 37 2.57 -27.07 10.75
C SER A 37 1.67 -26.45 11.81
N ILE A 38 2.03 -25.26 12.33
CA ILE A 38 1.25 -24.58 13.36
C ILE A 38 -0.07 -24.02 12.81
N SER A 39 -0.06 -23.49 11.58
CA SER A 39 -1.26 -22.99 10.90
C SER A 39 -2.27 -24.12 10.66
N PHE A 40 -1.78 -25.28 10.19
CA PHE A 40 -2.59 -26.47 9.98
C PHE A 40 -3.17 -26.99 11.29
N ALA A 41 -2.35 -27.09 12.34
CA ALA A 41 -2.81 -27.54 13.66
C ALA A 41 -3.91 -26.63 14.23
N PHE A 42 -3.73 -25.31 14.14
CA PHE A 42 -4.72 -24.34 14.62
C PHE A 42 -6.03 -24.41 13.82
N ASN A 43 -5.97 -24.53 12.50
CA ASN A 43 -7.16 -24.72 11.66
C ASN A 43 -7.89 -26.01 12.00
N LYS A 44 -7.16 -27.11 12.20
CA LYS A 44 -7.75 -28.40 12.55
C LYS A 44 -8.50 -28.34 13.88
N VAL A 45 -7.94 -27.75 14.93
CA VAL A 45 -8.65 -27.62 16.22
C VAL A 45 -9.83 -26.66 16.14
N THR A 46 -9.76 -25.64 15.28
CA THR A 46 -10.89 -24.74 14.99
C THR A 46 -12.05 -25.49 14.32
N GLU A 47 -11.74 -26.38 13.38
CA GLU A 47 -12.73 -27.25 12.72
C GLU A 47 -13.36 -28.25 13.71
N MET A 48 -12.56 -28.82 14.62
CA MET A 48 -13.04 -29.73 15.66
C MET A 48 -13.95 -29.06 16.70
N ASP A 49 -13.89 -27.73 16.84
CA ASP A 49 -14.81 -26.95 17.67
C ASP A 49 -16.09 -26.53 16.91
N GLU A 50 -16.23 -26.93 15.65
CA GLU A 50 -17.44 -26.76 14.82
C GLU A 50 -17.90 -25.30 14.73
N ALA A 51 -16.95 -24.35 14.65
CA ALA A 51 -17.25 -22.91 14.66
C ALA A 51 -18.29 -22.47 13.61
N ILE A 52 -18.33 -23.14 12.45
CA ILE A 52 -19.28 -22.89 11.36
C ILE A 52 -20.71 -23.34 11.72
N GLU A 53 -20.89 -24.27 12.65
CA GLU A 53 -22.21 -24.80 13.02
C GLU A 53 -22.82 -24.04 14.21
N LYS A 54 -22.00 -23.36 15.01
CA LYS A 54 -22.46 -22.56 16.17
C LYS A 54 -23.37 -21.40 15.75
N LYS A 55 -24.25 -20.91 16.61
CA LYS A 55 -25.09 -19.73 16.27
C LYS A 55 -24.23 -18.49 16.07
N LYS A 56 -24.53 -17.69 15.02
CA LYS A 56 -23.79 -16.47 14.67
C LYS A 56 -23.59 -15.53 15.88
N GLU A 57 -24.67 -15.27 16.63
CA GLU A 57 -24.66 -14.40 17.80
C GLU A 57 -23.70 -14.87 18.90
N LEU A 58 -23.61 -16.19 19.13
CA LEU A 58 -22.70 -16.76 20.12
C LEU A 58 -21.25 -16.65 19.65
N THR A 59 -20.97 -16.92 18.37
CA THR A 59 -19.62 -16.87 17.81
C THR A 59 -19.05 -15.45 17.76
N LEU A 60 -19.88 -14.45 17.48
CA LEU A 60 -19.42 -13.06 17.37
C LEU A 60 -19.10 -12.43 18.74
N ASN A 61 -19.76 -12.88 19.82
CA ASN A 61 -19.59 -12.34 21.16
C ASN A 61 -18.62 -13.16 22.00
N CYS A 62 -17.45 -12.61 22.34
CA CYS A 62 -16.45 -13.30 23.18
C CYS A 62 -16.88 -13.48 24.65
N LEU A 63 -17.97 -12.86 25.08
CA LEU A 63 -18.59 -13.04 26.39
C LEU A 63 -19.73 -14.08 26.39
N SER A 64 -20.03 -14.70 25.25
CA SER A 64 -21.10 -15.70 25.17
C SER A 64 -20.74 -17.01 25.88
N ASP A 65 -21.75 -17.80 26.20
CA ASP A 65 -21.61 -19.13 26.82
C ASP A 65 -20.67 -20.06 26.04
N LEU A 66 -20.59 -19.90 24.71
CA LEU A 66 -19.64 -20.64 23.86
C LEU A 66 -18.19 -20.49 24.35
N TYR A 67 -17.82 -19.32 24.86
CA TYR A 67 -16.46 -19.06 25.34
C TYR A 67 -16.35 -19.19 26.87
N GLN A 68 -17.43 -18.88 27.59
CA GLN A 68 -17.39 -18.85 29.05
C GLN A 68 -17.60 -20.25 29.68
N THR A 69 -18.39 -21.12 29.07
CA THR A 69 -18.78 -22.42 29.66
C THR A 69 -18.29 -23.64 28.91
N ASP A 70 -18.19 -23.57 27.58
CA ASP A 70 -17.83 -24.74 26.78
C ASP A 70 -16.37 -25.16 26.97
N ALA A 71 -16.12 -26.45 26.78
CA ALA A 71 -14.76 -26.96 26.62
C ALA A 71 -14.41 -26.98 25.13
N LEU A 72 -13.27 -26.38 24.78
CA LEU A 72 -12.84 -26.16 23.39
C LEU A 72 -11.47 -26.78 23.13
N TYR A 73 -11.27 -27.36 21.94
CA TYR A 73 -9.97 -27.83 21.47
C TYR A 73 -9.00 -26.67 21.23
N THR A 74 -9.52 -25.53 20.79
CA THR A 74 -8.74 -24.28 20.68
C THR A 74 -8.19 -23.80 22.02
N TYR A 75 -8.92 -23.99 23.13
CA TYR A 75 -8.37 -23.75 24.48
C TYR A 75 -7.27 -24.75 24.82
N GLY A 76 -7.42 -26.02 24.47
CA GLY A 76 -6.36 -27.03 24.62
C GLY A 76 -5.09 -26.65 23.85
N PHE A 77 -5.25 -26.18 22.61
CA PHE A 77 -4.16 -25.70 21.77
C PHE A 77 -3.44 -24.50 22.40
N ILE A 78 -4.19 -23.50 22.90
CA ILE A 78 -3.62 -22.34 23.59
C ILE A 78 -2.87 -22.78 24.86
N CYS A 79 -3.44 -23.67 25.66
CA CYS A 79 -2.80 -24.24 26.84
C CYS A 79 -1.46 -24.92 26.49
N ALA A 80 -1.43 -25.69 25.41
CA ALA A 80 -0.21 -26.37 24.96
C ALA A 80 0.89 -25.37 24.57
N LEU A 81 0.55 -24.31 23.82
CA LEU A 81 1.50 -23.26 23.45
C LEU A 81 2.01 -22.48 24.67
N LEU A 82 1.13 -22.11 25.60
CA LEU A 82 1.52 -21.42 26.82
C LEU A 82 2.39 -22.30 27.73
N THR A 83 2.08 -23.59 27.83
CA THR A 83 2.89 -24.55 28.61
C THR A 83 4.28 -24.72 27.99
N TYR A 84 4.35 -24.84 26.66
CA TYR A 84 5.61 -24.89 25.92
C TYR A 84 6.46 -23.62 26.14
N TYR A 85 5.83 -22.44 26.06
CA TYR A 85 6.52 -21.19 26.38
C TYR A 85 7.00 -21.17 27.83
N SER A 86 6.16 -21.58 28.78
CA SER A 86 6.47 -21.59 30.20
C SER A 86 7.64 -22.52 30.55
N SER A 87 7.83 -23.62 29.82
CA SER A 87 8.93 -24.57 30.06
C SER A 87 10.28 -24.11 29.49
N ARG A 88 10.31 -23.05 28.69
CA ARG A 88 11.56 -22.52 28.13
C ARG A 88 12.19 -21.50 29.07
N ASP A 89 13.50 -21.38 29.01
CA ASP A 89 14.22 -20.29 29.67
C ASP A 89 13.73 -18.93 29.17
N PRO A 90 13.84 -17.86 29.98
CA PRO A 90 13.46 -16.51 29.59
C PRO A 90 14.10 -16.16 28.25
N GLN A 91 13.28 -16.07 27.21
CA GLN A 91 13.76 -15.71 25.89
C GLN A 91 13.84 -14.19 25.78
N GLU A 92 14.80 -13.74 24.96
CA GLU A 92 14.75 -12.39 24.42
C GLU A 92 13.36 -12.11 23.82
N PRO A 93 12.90 -10.86 23.85
CA PRO A 93 11.55 -10.50 23.42
C PRO A 93 11.43 -10.53 21.89
N GLN A 94 11.37 -11.75 21.36
CA GLN A 94 11.33 -12.08 19.94
C GLN A 94 10.22 -13.09 19.62
N MET A 95 10.07 -13.38 18.33
CA MET A 95 9.16 -14.43 17.88
C MET A 95 9.55 -15.80 18.46
N ILE A 96 8.60 -16.48 19.10
CA ILE A 96 8.77 -17.84 19.63
C ILE A 96 8.77 -18.82 18.45
N ARG A 97 9.94 -19.41 18.19
CA ARG A 97 10.13 -20.43 17.15
C ARG A 97 10.10 -21.83 17.75
N ILE A 98 9.36 -22.73 17.12
CA ILE A 98 9.34 -24.17 17.43
C ILE A 98 10.23 -24.84 16.37
N GLU A 99 11.54 -24.86 16.64
CA GLU A 99 12.54 -25.32 15.67
C GLU A 99 12.69 -26.85 15.66
N GLU A 100 12.49 -27.50 16.81
CA GLU A 100 12.50 -28.94 16.95
C GLU A 100 11.11 -29.55 16.74
N ILE A 101 11.06 -30.78 16.21
CA ILE A 101 9.82 -31.53 16.06
C ILE A 101 9.20 -31.75 17.44
N THR A 102 8.19 -30.94 17.75
CA THR A 102 7.48 -30.96 19.03
C THR A 102 6.08 -31.51 18.83
N THR A 103 5.70 -32.48 19.66
CA THR A 103 4.34 -33.04 19.64
C THR A 103 3.52 -32.44 20.78
N PHE A 104 2.38 -31.83 20.44
CA PHE A 104 1.43 -31.33 21.42
C PHE A 104 0.25 -32.30 21.56
N HIS A 105 -0.07 -32.68 22.79
CA HIS A 105 -1.33 -33.36 23.08
C HIS A 105 -2.41 -32.32 23.35
N ILE A 106 -3.50 -32.37 22.60
CA ILE A 106 -4.56 -31.36 22.63
C ILE A 106 -5.89 -32.05 22.92
N ASP A 107 -6.42 -31.77 24.11
CA ASP A 107 -7.77 -32.14 24.52
C ASP A 107 -8.63 -30.89 24.71
N LYS A 108 -9.96 -31.07 24.68
CA LYS A 108 -10.87 -30.00 25.07
C LYS A 108 -10.60 -29.62 26.53
N CYS A 109 -10.42 -28.33 26.78
CA CYS A 109 -10.37 -27.79 28.13
C CYS A 109 -11.23 -26.53 28.24
N ARG A 110 -11.48 -26.09 29.48
CA ARG A 110 -12.28 -24.90 29.76
C ARG A 110 -11.40 -23.67 29.88
N LEU A 111 -12.03 -22.49 29.78
CA LEU A 111 -11.40 -21.19 30.01
C LEU A 111 -10.60 -21.14 31.34
N SER A 112 -11.13 -21.75 32.40
CA SER A 112 -10.46 -21.83 33.71
C SER A 112 -9.10 -22.53 33.67
N THR A 113 -8.94 -23.53 32.79
CA THR A 113 -7.67 -24.23 32.60
C THR A 113 -6.64 -23.32 31.96
N VAL A 114 -7.04 -22.55 30.94
CA VAL A 114 -6.16 -21.56 30.30
C VAL A 114 -5.76 -20.46 31.30
N ALA A 115 -6.72 -19.97 32.09
CA ALA A 115 -6.47 -18.98 33.13
C ALA A 115 -5.45 -19.47 34.16
N ALA A 116 -5.55 -20.73 34.62
CA ALA A 116 -4.58 -21.29 35.55
C ALA A 116 -3.15 -21.36 34.97
N VAL A 117 -2.99 -21.72 33.70
CA VAL A 117 -1.69 -21.72 33.03
C VAL A 117 -1.14 -20.30 32.90
N ARG A 118 -1.98 -19.34 32.51
CA ARG A 118 -1.62 -17.92 32.41
C ARG A 118 -1.15 -17.35 33.75
N ASP A 119 -1.92 -17.60 34.81
CA ASP A 119 -1.64 -17.07 36.13
C ASP A 119 -0.35 -17.68 36.71
N LYS A 120 -0.07 -18.95 36.38
CA LYS A 120 1.22 -19.59 36.69
C LYS A 120 2.39 -18.90 36.00
N ILE A 121 2.30 -18.61 34.70
CA ILE A 121 3.37 -17.91 33.95
C ILE A 121 3.69 -16.56 34.60
N VAL A 122 2.64 -15.81 34.99
CA VAL A 122 2.79 -14.52 35.68
C VAL A 122 3.40 -14.70 37.07
N ALA A 123 2.95 -15.70 37.83
CA ALA A 123 3.50 -16.01 39.16
C ALA A 123 4.98 -16.42 39.10
N ASP A 124 5.40 -17.08 38.01
CA ASP A 124 6.80 -17.42 37.71
C ASP A 124 7.63 -16.20 37.25
N GLY A 125 7.05 -14.99 37.24
CA GLY A 125 7.72 -13.74 36.87
C GLY A 125 7.93 -13.55 35.37
N LYS A 126 7.32 -14.39 34.52
CA LYS A 126 7.45 -14.32 33.06
C LYS A 126 6.38 -13.41 32.44
N VAL A 127 6.73 -12.76 31.35
CA VAL A 127 5.79 -11.94 30.58
C VAL A 127 4.95 -12.83 29.68
N LEU A 128 3.63 -12.62 29.66
CA LEU A 128 2.75 -13.38 28.78
C LEU A 128 3.03 -13.09 27.30
N PRO A 129 3.11 -14.12 26.45
CA PRO A 129 3.27 -13.92 25.03
C PRO A 129 1.98 -13.37 24.41
N PHE A 130 2.12 -12.66 23.29
CA PHE A 130 0.99 -12.30 22.44
C PHE A 130 0.97 -13.13 21.16
N PHE A 131 -0.14 -13.07 20.41
CA PHE A 131 -0.38 -13.92 19.25
C PHE A 131 -0.65 -13.06 18.02
N ILE A 132 -0.02 -13.40 16.90
CA ILE A 132 -0.25 -12.74 15.61
C ILE A 132 -0.89 -13.74 14.66
N LEU A 133 -2.10 -13.42 14.21
CA LEU A 133 -2.86 -14.18 13.22
C LEU A 133 -2.82 -13.42 11.89
N ASP A 134 -2.03 -13.90 10.93
CA ASP A 134 -1.93 -13.27 9.59
C ASP A 134 -2.95 -13.86 8.61
N GLU A 135 -3.24 -13.12 7.54
CA GLU A 135 -4.13 -13.49 6.45
C GLU A 135 -5.57 -13.90 6.84
N MET A 136 -6.03 -13.57 8.05
CA MET A 136 -7.41 -13.87 8.46
C MET A 136 -8.40 -13.28 7.45
N THR A 137 -9.28 -14.11 6.90
CA THR A 137 -10.18 -13.70 5.81
C THR A 137 -11.62 -14.01 6.22
N PRO A 138 -12.46 -12.98 6.43
CA PRO A 138 -13.84 -13.18 6.88
C PRO A 138 -14.83 -13.43 5.73
N ASN A 139 -14.42 -13.20 4.48
CA ASN A 139 -15.27 -13.42 3.31
C ASN A 139 -14.86 -14.72 2.62
N ASP A 140 -15.72 -15.75 2.73
CA ASP A 140 -15.83 -16.78 1.70
C ASP A 140 -16.92 -16.29 0.73
N ASN A 141 -16.70 -16.39 -0.59
CA ASN A 141 -17.64 -15.99 -1.65
C ASN A 141 -18.92 -16.85 -1.70
N THR A 142 -19.36 -17.39 -0.56
CA THR A 142 -20.52 -18.25 -0.40
C THR A 142 -21.58 -17.50 0.40
N GLU A 143 -22.86 -17.69 0.07
CA GLU A 143 -24.01 -17.15 0.81
C GLU A 143 -24.04 -17.57 2.30
N SER A 144 -23.17 -18.50 2.72
CA SER A 144 -22.94 -18.85 4.10
C SER A 144 -22.03 -17.83 4.80
N CYS A 145 -22.45 -17.31 5.95
CA CYS A 145 -21.64 -16.50 6.86
C CYS A 145 -20.43 -17.27 7.48
N ALA A 146 -19.92 -18.29 6.81
CA ALA A 146 -18.94 -19.25 7.32
C ALA A 146 -17.59 -18.59 7.61
N GLY A 147 -17.02 -17.86 6.64
CA GLY A 147 -15.74 -17.14 6.82
C GLY A 147 -15.76 -16.17 8.00
N MET A 148 -16.83 -15.40 8.15
CA MET A 148 -17.00 -14.44 9.24
C MET A 148 -17.05 -15.15 10.59
N LYS A 149 -17.78 -16.26 10.70
CA LYS A 149 -17.87 -17.02 11.95
C LYS A 149 -16.53 -17.64 12.32
N VAL A 150 -15.79 -18.20 11.37
CA VAL A 150 -14.46 -18.77 11.61
C VAL A 150 -13.50 -17.68 12.07
N ALA A 151 -13.42 -16.55 11.35
CA ALA A 151 -12.53 -15.44 11.71
C ALA A 151 -12.86 -14.88 13.11
N ALA A 152 -14.14 -14.65 13.40
CA ALA A 152 -14.58 -14.20 14.71
C ALA A 152 -14.23 -15.21 15.80
N PHE A 153 -14.45 -16.51 15.55
CA PHE A 153 -14.12 -17.57 16.49
C PHE A 153 -12.62 -17.62 16.80
N GLN A 154 -11.79 -17.71 15.76
CA GLN A 154 -10.33 -17.75 15.87
C GLN A 154 -9.77 -16.56 16.66
N ARG A 155 -10.37 -15.37 16.53
CA ARG A 155 -10.01 -14.19 17.32
C ARG A 155 -10.55 -14.26 18.76
N ASN A 156 -11.82 -14.59 18.92
CA ASN A 156 -12.52 -14.48 20.20
C ASN A 156 -12.05 -15.51 21.23
N VAL A 157 -11.52 -16.67 20.81
CA VAL A 157 -10.92 -17.64 21.75
C VAL A 157 -9.73 -17.06 22.52
N PHE A 158 -8.90 -16.21 21.90
CA PHE A 158 -7.81 -15.52 22.62
C PHE A 158 -8.33 -14.41 23.53
N ARG A 159 -9.31 -13.63 23.04
CA ARG A 159 -9.92 -12.54 23.81
C ARG A 159 -10.59 -13.05 25.08
N ALA A 160 -11.32 -14.16 24.99
CA ALA A 160 -11.96 -14.79 26.15
C ALA A 160 -10.94 -15.22 27.21
N CYS A 161 -9.74 -15.67 26.79
CA CYS A 161 -8.63 -16.03 27.67
C CYS A 161 -7.91 -14.81 28.30
N GLY A 162 -8.26 -13.58 27.93
CA GLY A 162 -7.54 -12.37 28.32
C GLY A 162 -6.14 -12.28 27.71
N LEU A 163 -5.94 -12.91 26.55
CA LEU A 163 -4.67 -12.90 25.81
C LEU A 163 -4.70 -11.85 24.70
N VAL A 164 -3.56 -11.22 24.44
CA VAL A 164 -3.43 -10.23 23.35
C VAL A 164 -3.31 -10.98 22.03
N VAL A 165 -4.22 -10.69 21.10
CA VAL A 165 -4.18 -11.18 19.72
C VAL A 165 -4.16 -10.01 18.75
N VAL A 166 -3.17 -9.99 17.87
CA VAL A 166 -3.04 -9.07 16.74
C VAL A 166 -3.52 -9.79 15.50
N VAL A 167 -4.57 -9.28 14.87
CA VAL A 167 -5.05 -9.81 13.59
C VAL A 167 -4.46 -8.95 12.49
N MET A 168 -3.76 -9.57 11.56
CA MET A 168 -3.23 -8.92 10.37
C MET A 168 -4.00 -9.38 9.14
N GLY A 169 -4.23 -8.45 8.23
CA GLY A 169 -4.95 -8.68 6.99
C GLY A 169 -4.48 -7.72 5.91
N THR A 170 -4.81 -8.00 4.64
CA THR A 170 -4.66 -7.02 3.56
C THR A 170 -5.58 -5.82 3.78
N ASP A 171 -5.16 -4.67 3.26
CA ASP A 171 -5.84 -3.38 3.35
C ASP A 171 -7.34 -3.42 2.99
N SER A 172 -7.75 -4.38 2.15
CA SER A 172 -9.14 -4.64 1.74
C SER A 172 -10.06 -5.11 2.86
N LYS A 173 -9.48 -5.66 3.92
CA LYS A 173 -10.23 -6.38 4.95
C LYS A 173 -10.82 -5.44 6.01
N ILE A 174 -10.37 -4.19 6.06
CA ILE A 174 -10.93 -3.21 7.00
C ILE A 174 -12.34 -2.76 6.60
N THR A 175 -12.65 -2.70 5.31
CA THR A 175 -14.03 -2.48 4.83
C THR A 175 -14.92 -3.67 5.14
N ASP A 176 -14.40 -4.89 4.94
CA ASP A 176 -15.16 -6.12 5.25
C ASP A 176 -15.47 -6.22 6.75
N LEU A 177 -14.55 -5.73 7.59
CA LEU A 177 -14.74 -5.67 9.04
C LEU A 177 -15.87 -4.70 9.43
N VAL A 178 -16.08 -3.60 8.69
CA VAL A 178 -17.22 -2.67 8.91
C VAL A 178 -18.54 -3.37 8.62
N ASP A 179 -18.65 -4.09 7.50
CA ASP A 179 -19.88 -4.82 7.17
C ASP A 179 -20.21 -5.92 8.21
N GLN A 180 -19.20 -6.43 8.91
CA GLN A 180 -19.35 -7.42 9.99
C GLN A 180 -19.77 -6.83 11.33
N SER A 181 -19.72 -5.51 11.51
CA SER A 181 -20.26 -4.88 12.72
C SER A 181 -21.79 -4.97 12.78
N GLY A 182 -22.44 -5.28 11.64
CA GLY A 182 -23.88 -5.51 11.52
C GLY A 182 -24.37 -6.74 12.29
N GLY A 183 -24.74 -6.53 13.55
CA GLY A 183 -25.44 -7.46 14.42
C GLY A 183 -25.96 -6.71 15.65
N SER A 184 -27.12 -7.11 16.18
CA SER A 184 -27.94 -6.41 17.19
C SER A 184 -27.26 -6.18 18.55
N TYR A 185 -26.19 -5.40 18.60
CA TYR A 185 -25.54 -4.97 19.83
C TYR A 185 -26.04 -3.57 20.19
N THR A 186 -26.88 -3.47 21.22
CA THR A 186 -27.29 -2.17 21.80
C THR A 186 -26.26 -1.62 22.80
N GLU A 187 -25.35 -2.46 23.29
CA GLU A 187 -24.34 -2.07 24.29
C GLU A 187 -23.00 -1.73 23.65
N GLU A 188 -22.45 -0.60 24.11
CA GLU A 188 -21.17 -0.05 23.68
C GLU A 188 -20.02 -0.94 24.14
N HIS A 189 -19.17 -1.40 23.21
CA HIS A 189 -17.98 -2.16 23.57
C HIS A 189 -16.80 -1.89 22.64
N MET A 190 -15.60 -1.96 23.21
CA MET A 190 -14.33 -1.78 22.51
C MET A 190 -14.16 -2.90 21.47
N TRP A 191 -14.21 -2.55 20.18
CA TRP A 191 -14.20 -3.55 19.12
C TRP A 191 -12.79 -3.83 18.60
N MET A 192 -12.03 -2.80 18.21
CA MET A 192 -10.62 -2.91 17.83
C MET A 192 -9.84 -1.60 17.95
N SER A 193 -8.51 -1.71 18.06
CA SER A 193 -7.62 -0.57 17.82
C SER A 193 -6.97 -0.73 16.45
N ILE A 194 -7.14 0.27 15.59
CA ILE A 194 -6.55 0.31 14.25
C ILE A 194 -5.18 0.97 14.36
N VAL A 195 -4.16 0.29 13.84
CA VAL A 195 -2.85 0.85 13.58
C VAL A 195 -2.73 1.02 12.08
N SER A 196 -2.89 2.26 11.61
CA SER A 196 -3.04 2.61 10.20
C SER A 196 -1.73 2.67 9.43
N ARG A 197 -0.63 2.94 10.13
CA ARG A 197 0.72 2.97 9.60
C ARG A 197 1.62 2.24 10.55
N PHE A 198 2.41 1.33 10.00
CA PHE A 198 3.51 0.76 10.75
C PHE A 198 4.66 1.77 10.85
N PRO A 199 5.58 1.60 11.81
CA PRO A 199 6.78 2.42 11.90
C PRO A 199 7.51 2.48 10.57
N SER A 200 8.14 3.61 10.27
CA SER A 200 8.96 3.79 9.08
C SER A 200 9.97 2.67 8.97
N HIS A 201 10.18 2.18 7.75
CA HIS A 201 11.11 1.10 7.49
C HIS A 201 12.51 1.49 7.97
N GLN A 202 13.10 0.70 8.87
CA GLN A 202 14.50 0.84 9.22
C GLN A 202 15.35 0.26 8.10
N LEU A 203 16.39 1.00 7.69
CA LEU A 203 17.41 0.53 6.75
C LEU A 203 17.93 -0.84 7.23
N MET A 204 17.68 -1.87 6.43
CA MET A 204 18.17 -3.22 6.70
C MET A 204 19.52 -3.39 6.01
N VAL A 205 20.50 -3.86 6.78
CA VAL A 205 21.79 -4.31 6.24
C VAL A 205 21.54 -5.41 5.21
N LEU A 206 22.17 -5.30 4.05
CA LEU A 206 22.11 -6.30 3.00
C LEU A 206 22.82 -7.57 3.49
N GLU A 207 22.22 -8.73 3.20
CA GLU A 207 22.75 -10.03 3.65
C GLU A 207 24.14 -10.33 3.08
N ASP A 208 24.41 -9.88 1.86
CA ASP A 208 25.72 -10.01 1.22
C ASP A 208 26.62 -8.81 1.54
N ALA A 209 27.79 -9.09 2.12
CA ALA A 209 28.74 -8.05 2.53
C ALA A 209 29.29 -7.25 1.33
N THR A 210 29.36 -7.86 0.14
CA THR A 210 29.80 -7.17 -1.08
C THR A 210 28.71 -6.22 -1.57
N ASP A 211 27.45 -6.65 -1.56
CA ASP A 211 26.30 -5.79 -1.86
C ASP A 211 26.25 -4.60 -0.89
N GLN A 212 26.47 -4.84 0.40
CA GLN A 212 26.50 -3.77 1.41
C GLN A 212 27.61 -2.76 1.12
N GLN A 213 28.83 -3.21 0.82
CA GLN A 213 29.94 -2.30 0.47
C GLN A 213 29.64 -1.46 -0.77
N VAL A 214 29.01 -2.06 -1.79
CA VAL A 214 28.61 -1.33 -3.00
C VAL A 214 27.54 -0.29 -2.65
N TRP A 215 26.54 -0.66 -1.85
CA TRP A 215 25.51 0.28 -1.41
C TRP A 215 26.11 1.46 -0.64
N ASP A 216 26.99 1.20 0.33
CA ASP A 216 27.62 2.24 1.13
C ASP A 216 28.45 3.20 0.24
N ALA A 217 29.22 2.67 -0.71
CA ALA A 217 29.98 3.49 -1.65
C ALA A 217 29.09 4.35 -2.57
N VAL A 218 27.90 3.86 -2.92
CA VAL A 218 26.94 4.61 -3.73
C VAL A 218 26.26 5.71 -2.92
N VAL A 219 25.93 5.44 -1.66
CA VAL A 219 25.38 6.46 -0.74
C VAL A 219 26.42 7.56 -0.51
N ASP A 220 27.69 7.22 -0.32
CA ASP A 220 28.78 8.21 -0.20
C ASP A 220 28.90 9.08 -1.46
N LYS A 221 28.77 8.49 -2.65
CA LYS A 221 28.85 9.19 -3.94
C LYS A 221 27.60 10.02 -4.24
N TYR A 222 26.43 9.51 -3.91
CA TYR A 222 25.12 10.08 -4.23
C TYR A 222 24.16 9.94 -3.02
N PRO A 223 24.27 10.79 -1.99
CA PRO A 223 23.48 10.67 -0.76
C PRO A 223 21.95 10.65 -0.98
N VAL A 224 21.48 11.28 -2.05
CA VAL A 224 20.07 11.29 -2.45
C VAL A 224 19.45 9.90 -2.59
N VAL A 225 20.23 8.85 -2.91
CA VAL A 225 19.71 7.47 -3.03
C VAL A 225 19.21 6.92 -1.70
N GLU A 226 19.82 7.32 -0.58
CA GLU A 226 19.36 7.01 0.77
C GLU A 226 18.15 7.89 1.15
N GLU A 227 18.17 9.17 0.79
CA GLU A 227 17.03 10.06 1.06
C GLU A 227 15.75 9.65 0.31
N ILE A 228 15.89 9.13 -0.93
CA ILE A 228 14.78 8.54 -1.70
C ILE A 228 14.16 7.35 -0.95
N THR A 229 14.99 6.58 -0.24
CA THR A 229 14.61 5.30 0.35
C THR A 229 14.17 5.39 1.80
N THR A 230 14.55 6.45 2.53
CA THR A 230 14.36 6.62 3.98
C THR A 230 12.90 6.41 4.45
N HIS A 231 11.92 6.92 3.73
CA HIS A 231 10.48 6.79 4.07
C HIS A 231 9.75 5.78 3.19
N SER A 232 10.48 5.05 2.35
CA SER A 232 9.89 4.18 1.36
C SER A 232 9.28 2.92 1.97
N ARG A 233 8.26 2.38 1.29
CA ARG A 233 7.72 1.05 1.61
C ARG A 233 8.82 0.02 1.40
N GLY A 234 9.07 -0.83 2.40
CA GLY A 234 10.21 -1.77 2.32
C GLY A 234 10.26 -2.73 1.10
N ARG A 235 9.16 -2.99 0.36
CA ARG A 235 9.28 -3.70 -0.94
C ARG A 235 9.87 -2.80 -2.03
N PHE A 236 9.43 -1.54 -2.08
CA PHE A 236 9.94 -0.55 -3.02
C PHE A 236 11.40 -0.24 -2.70
N PHE A 237 11.71 -0.04 -1.42
CA PHE A 237 13.06 0.03 -0.90
C PHE A 237 13.92 -1.11 -1.43
N ARG A 238 13.51 -2.37 -1.23
CA ARG A 238 14.31 -3.52 -1.60
C ARG A 238 14.55 -3.59 -3.10
N PHE A 239 13.50 -3.44 -3.92
CA PHE A 239 13.65 -3.41 -5.39
C PHE A 239 14.57 -2.28 -5.86
N PHE A 240 14.50 -1.12 -5.22
CA PHE A 240 15.36 0.01 -5.57
C PHE A 240 16.81 -0.26 -5.21
N VAL A 241 17.10 -0.68 -3.98
CA VAL A 241 18.46 -0.99 -3.51
C VAL A 241 19.08 -2.11 -4.34
N ASP A 242 18.35 -3.19 -4.60
CA ASP A 242 18.82 -4.30 -5.43
C ASP A 242 19.19 -3.83 -6.84
N SER A 243 18.37 -2.97 -7.44
CA SER A 243 18.65 -2.40 -8.76
C SER A 243 19.85 -1.45 -8.75
N VAL A 244 20.00 -0.62 -7.72
CA VAL A 244 21.13 0.31 -7.57
C VAL A 244 22.43 -0.48 -7.46
N VAL A 245 22.48 -1.48 -6.58
CA VAL A 245 23.66 -2.33 -6.39
C VAL A 245 24.00 -3.10 -7.66
N ALA A 246 23.00 -3.70 -8.32
CA ALA A 246 23.22 -4.42 -9.57
C ALA A 246 23.77 -3.52 -10.70
N CYS A 247 23.22 -2.31 -10.84
CA CYS A 247 23.68 -1.32 -11.81
C CYS A 247 25.14 -0.94 -11.55
N MET A 248 25.49 -0.62 -10.30
CA MET A 248 26.83 -0.15 -9.93
C MET A 248 27.90 -1.25 -9.98
N LYS A 249 27.52 -2.51 -9.74
CA LYS A 249 28.41 -3.65 -9.99
C LYS A 249 28.74 -3.83 -11.48
N THR A 250 27.83 -3.45 -12.36
CA THR A 250 28.00 -3.58 -13.82
C THR A 250 28.64 -2.34 -14.44
N HIS A 251 28.34 -1.17 -13.87
CA HIS A 251 28.69 0.15 -14.37
C HIS A 251 29.13 1.08 -13.23
N GLU A 252 30.36 0.91 -12.74
CA GLU A 252 30.90 1.65 -11.59
C GLU A 252 30.90 3.19 -11.80
N ASP A 253 31.02 3.62 -13.06
CA ASP A 253 31.03 5.03 -13.46
C ASP A 253 29.65 5.61 -13.80
N ALA A 254 28.56 4.86 -13.57
CA ALA A 254 27.20 5.30 -13.89
C ALA A 254 26.89 6.69 -13.30
N LYS A 255 26.29 7.53 -14.14
CA LYS A 255 25.82 8.85 -13.69
C LYS A 255 24.54 8.68 -12.89
N LEU A 256 24.30 9.59 -11.94
CA LEU A 256 23.13 9.54 -11.07
C LEU A 256 21.82 9.37 -11.86
N TYR A 257 21.64 10.13 -12.95
CA TYR A 257 20.41 10.05 -13.73
C TYR A 257 20.19 8.68 -14.41
N GLU A 258 21.26 7.99 -14.81
CA GLU A 258 21.18 6.62 -15.39
C GLU A 258 20.77 5.63 -14.30
N LEU A 259 21.43 5.73 -13.14
CA LEU A 259 21.14 4.91 -11.98
C LEU A 259 19.68 5.06 -11.53
N LEU A 260 19.18 6.30 -11.43
CA LEU A 260 17.80 6.59 -11.03
C LEU A 260 16.78 6.08 -12.06
N ASP A 261 16.99 6.34 -13.35
CA ASP A 261 16.08 5.89 -14.41
C ASP A 261 15.97 4.35 -14.44
N GLU A 262 17.09 3.64 -14.32
CA GLU A 262 17.13 2.18 -14.29
C GLU A 262 16.43 1.62 -13.03
N SER A 263 16.74 2.20 -11.87
CA SER A 263 16.19 1.74 -10.59
C SER A 263 14.68 2.01 -10.48
N PHE A 264 14.20 3.16 -10.96
CA PHE A 264 12.76 3.45 -11.01
C PHE A 264 12.02 2.53 -11.98
N LEU A 265 12.61 2.24 -13.14
CA LEU A 265 12.05 1.26 -14.08
C LEU A 265 11.95 -0.13 -13.44
N HIS A 266 12.98 -0.56 -12.71
CA HIS A 266 12.98 -1.84 -12.01
C HIS A 266 11.87 -1.90 -10.96
N VAL A 267 11.77 -0.88 -10.09
CA VAL A 267 10.71 -0.79 -9.08
C VAL A 267 9.32 -0.81 -9.72
N SER A 268 9.10 -0.06 -10.81
CA SER A 268 7.83 -0.05 -11.55
C SER A 268 7.45 -1.45 -12.05
N LYS A 269 8.38 -2.12 -12.76
CA LYS A 269 8.17 -3.46 -13.32
C LYS A 269 7.83 -4.48 -12.23
N GLN A 270 8.65 -4.57 -11.19
CA GLN A 270 8.43 -5.52 -10.10
C GLN A 270 7.11 -5.27 -9.36
N THR A 271 6.78 -4.00 -9.16
CA THR A 271 5.53 -3.60 -8.49
C THR A 271 4.29 -3.95 -9.30
N GLN A 272 4.33 -3.75 -10.63
CA GLN A 272 3.21 -4.06 -11.51
C GLN A 272 3.04 -5.56 -11.81
N LEU A 273 4.13 -6.35 -11.80
CA LEU A 273 4.05 -7.81 -11.89
C LEU A 273 3.20 -8.41 -10.75
N ASP A 274 3.34 -7.85 -9.55
CA ASP A 274 2.64 -8.30 -8.35
C ASP A 274 1.22 -7.71 -8.25
N LYS A 275 1.06 -6.38 -8.18
CA LYS A 275 -0.25 -5.74 -7.95
C LYS A 275 -1.12 -5.60 -9.21
N ARG A 276 -0.53 -5.65 -10.41
CA ARG A 276 -1.22 -5.45 -11.70
C ARG A 276 -2.12 -4.20 -11.74
N VAL A 277 -1.65 -3.12 -11.13
CA VAL A 277 -2.37 -1.86 -10.92
C VAL A 277 -3.07 -1.36 -12.19
N LEU A 278 -2.37 -1.40 -13.33
CA LEU A 278 -2.89 -0.88 -14.59
C LEU A 278 -3.72 -1.89 -15.40
N ALA A 279 -3.74 -3.16 -15.02
CA ALA A 279 -4.57 -4.18 -15.66
C ALA A 279 -6.07 -4.01 -15.31
N HIS A 280 -6.38 -3.34 -14.20
CA HIS A 280 -7.74 -3.12 -13.72
C HIS A 280 -8.15 -1.65 -13.83
N GLN A 281 -9.38 -1.40 -14.27
CA GLN A 281 -9.92 -0.05 -14.41
C GLN A 281 -9.91 0.75 -13.10
N SER A 282 -10.17 0.09 -11.97
CA SER A 282 -10.12 0.70 -10.64
C SER A 282 -8.70 1.06 -10.20
N GLY A 283 -7.67 0.34 -10.65
CA GLY A 283 -6.28 0.72 -10.40
C GLY A 283 -5.84 1.90 -11.30
N GLN A 284 -6.29 1.95 -12.56
CA GLN A 284 -6.13 3.12 -13.43
C GLN A 284 -6.80 4.37 -12.82
N ALA A 285 -8.02 4.22 -12.27
CA ALA A 285 -8.74 5.28 -11.57
C ALA A 285 -8.03 5.74 -10.28
N ALA A 286 -7.43 4.80 -9.54
CA ALA A 286 -6.64 5.13 -8.36
C ALA A 286 -5.37 5.91 -8.73
N GLN A 287 -4.69 5.53 -9.81
CA GLN A 287 -3.53 6.27 -10.30
C GLN A 287 -3.91 7.67 -10.80
N LEU A 288 -5.06 7.78 -11.47
CA LEU A 288 -5.67 9.07 -11.80
C LEU A 288 -5.87 9.92 -10.55
N ALA A 289 -6.46 9.39 -9.49
CA ALA A 289 -6.66 10.12 -8.23
C ALA A 289 -5.32 10.55 -7.57
N ALA A 290 -4.26 9.74 -7.68
CA ALA A 290 -2.93 10.07 -7.16
C ALA A 290 -2.28 11.27 -7.87
N ILE A 291 -2.52 11.42 -9.18
CA ILE A 291 -1.97 12.53 -9.99
C ILE A 291 -2.93 13.73 -10.04
N SER A 292 -4.22 13.49 -9.78
CA SER A 292 -5.29 14.41 -9.39
C SER A 292 -4.92 15.89 -9.15
N TYR A 293 -5.73 16.88 -9.50
CA TYR A 293 -5.91 18.00 -8.55
C TYR A 293 -7.36 18.27 -8.14
N SER A 294 -8.34 17.69 -8.86
CA SER A 294 -9.76 17.96 -8.70
C SER A 294 -10.58 16.82 -8.07
N VAL A 295 -9.97 15.67 -7.77
CA VAL A 295 -10.71 14.55 -7.15
C VAL A 295 -10.82 14.77 -5.65
N SER A 296 -11.77 15.61 -5.27
CA SER A 296 -12.29 15.72 -3.91
C SER A 296 -13.74 16.22 -3.95
N ASP A 297 -14.70 15.32 -4.08
CA ASP A 297 -16.02 15.58 -3.51
C ASP A 297 -15.97 15.24 -2.02
N ALA A 298 -15.68 16.26 -1.22
CA ALA A 298 -16.40 16.55 0.00
C ALA A 298 -15.90 17.91 0.50
N LYS A 299 -16.83 18.84 0.71
CA LYS A 299 -16.59 20.11 1.39
C LYS A 299 -15.92 19.86 2.75
N ILE A 300 -14.60 19.95 2.81
CA ILE A 300 -13.84 20.10 4.04
C ILE A 300 -12.69 21.06 3.74
N GLU A 301 -12.84 22.31 4.19
CA GLU A 301 -11.68 23.16 4.49
C GLU A 301 -10.83 22.46 5.58
N PRO A 302 -9.49 22.49 5.52
CA PRO A 302 -8.66 23.57 4.99
C PRO A 302 -7.89 23.21 3.70
N PRO A 303 -7.22 24.19 3.08
CA PRO A 303 -6.42 24.00 1.87
C PRO A 303 -5.21 23.09 2.16
N LEU A 304 -4.80 22.31 1.16
CA LEU A 304 -3.51 21.61 1.07
C LEU A 304 -3.25 20.39 1.99
N LYS A 305 -4.24 19.80 2.67
CA LYS A 305 -3.97 18.61 3.50
C LYS A 305 -4.81 17.39 3.10
N LYS A 306 -4.15 16.48 2.36
CA LYS A 306 -4.47 15.05 2.13
C LYS A 306 -5.83 14.74 1.45
N ARG A 307 -5.78 14.29 0.19
CA ARG A 307 -6.97 13.96 -0.65
C ARG A 307 -7.55 12.58 -0.30
N ARG A 308 -8.83 12.54 0.07
CA ARG A 308 -9.53 11.29 0.39
C ARG A 308 -9.92 10.52 -0.88
N VAL A 309 -9.68 9.22 -0.91
CA VAL A 309 -9.98 8.29 -2.01
C VAL A 309 -10.71 7.04 -1.47
N GLY A 310 -11.35 6.30 -2.36
CA GLY A 310 -12.06 5.07 -2.00
C GLY A 310 -11.11 3.96 -1.55
N THR A 311 -11.61 3.04 -0.74
CA THR A 311 -10.86 1.92 -0.13
C THR A 311 -10.27 0.94 -1.14
N HIS A 312 -10.85 0.82 -2.33
CA HIS A 312 -10.24 0.08 -3.45
C HIS A 312 -8.86 0.62 -3.85
N CYS A 313 -8.56 1.90 -3.60
CA CYS A 313 -7.26 2.51 -3.86
C CYS A 313 -6.17 2.00 -2.91
N MET A 314 -6.49 1.46 -1.73
CA MET A 314 -5.49 0.77 -0.89
C MET A 314 -5.13 -0.60 -1.46
N ASN A 315 -6.12 -1.29 -2.05
CA ASN A 315 -5.95 -2.64 -2.58
C ASN A 315 -5.14 -2.62 -3.87
N LEU A 316 -5.68 -1.87 -4.83
CA LEU A 316 -5.19 -1.84 -6.20
C LEU A 316 -4.12 -0.80 -6.42
N HIS A 317 -3.96 0.13 -5.48
CA HIS A 317 -2.93 1.16 -5.54
C HIS A 317 -2.30 1.34 -4.16
N PHE A 318 -1.49 2.37 -3.98
CA PHE A 318 -0.67 2.59 -2.81
C PHE A 318 -1.23 3.66 -1.85
N ALA A 319 -2.57 3.75 -1.73
CA ALA A 319 -3.20 4.62 -0.74
C ALA A 319 -3.09 4.03 0.67
N ASN A 320 -3.03 4.88 1.69
CA ASN A 320 -3.01 4.53 3.11
C ASN A 320 -4.36 4.90 3.75
N LEU A 321 -4.66 4.37 4.93
CA LEU A 321 -5.77 4.86 5.75
C LEU A 321 -5.47 6.32 6.20
N VAL A 322 -6.52 7.14 6.31
CA VAL A 322 -6.42 8.55 6.71
C VAL A 322 -6.06 8.70 8.18
N ASP A 323 -6.58 7.82 9.04
CA ASP A 323 -6.17 7.71 10.42
C ASP A 323 -4.65 7.60 10.47
N ASP A 324 -3.93 8.46 11.19
CA ASP A 324 -2.47 8.45 11.28
C ASP A 324 -1.98 8.09 12.68
N GLN A 325 -2.91 7.84 13.61
CA GLN A 325 -2.67 7.42 14.98
C GLN A 325 -3.41 6.13 15.31
N LEU A 326 -3.17 5.62 16.52
CA LEU A 326 -3.92 4.50 17.08
C LEU A 326 -5.41 4.89 17.23
N THR A 327 -6.25 4.43 16.31
CA THR A 327 -7.68 4.71 16.33
C THR A 327 -8.43 3.63 17.11
N LYS A 328 -9.10 4.00 18.20
CA LYS A 328 -9.96 3.09 18.96
C LYS A 328 -11.36 3.11 18.37
N VAL A 329 -11.74 2.01 17.73
CA VAL A 329 -13.08 1.84 17.16
C VAL A 329 -13.96 1.05 18.11
N VAL A 330 -15.09 1.66 18.47
CA VAL A 330 -16.13 1.10 19.33
C VAL A 330 -17.26 0.59 18.45
N LEU A 331 -17.91 -0.51 18.85
CA LEU A 331 -19.15 -0.97 18.22
C LEU A 331 -20.33 -0.62 19.12
N LYS A 332 -21.31 0.07 18.55
CA LYS A 332 -22.55 0.49 19.23
C LYS A 332 -23.70 0.54 18.24
N ASP A 333 -24.83 -0.06 18.58
CA ASP A 333 -26.04 -0.11 17.75
C ASP A 333 -25.80 -0.68 16.33
N GLY A 334 -24.82 -1.58 16.20
CA GLY A 334 -24.40 -2.16 14.91
C GLY A 334 -23.49 -1.27 14.07
N GLU A 335 -23.16 -0.07 14.54
CA GLU A 335 -22.32 0.92 13.87
C GLU A 335 -20.93 1.01 14.53
N LEU A 336 -19.91 1.22 13.70
CA LEU A 336 -18.57 1.51 14.16
C LEU A 336 -18.45 2.99 14.49
N GLN A 337 -17.97 3.31 15.68
CA GLN A 337 -17.83 4.67 16.15
C GLN A 337 -16.41 4.97 16.62
N VAL A 338 -15.94 6.17 16.33
CA VAL A 338 -14.72 6.78 16.89
C VAL A 338 -15.13 8.12 17.49
N ASP A 339 -14.82 8.32 18.76
CA ASP A 339 -15.18 9.53 19.51
C ASP A 339 -16.68 9.90 19.41
N GLY A 340 -17.55 8.88 19.42
CA GLY A 340 -19.01 9.03 19.35
C GLY A 340 -19.56 9.42 17.97
N LYS A 341 -18.77 9.26 16.91
CA LYS A 341 -19.18 9.49 15.52
C LYS A 341 -18.97 8.26 14.67
N ASP A 342 -19.86 8.06 13.71
CA ASP A 342 -19.76 6.97 12.74
C ASP A 342 -18.41 7.02 12.04
N TRP A 343 -17.73 5.90 12.09
CA TRP A 343 -16.44 5.70 11.49
C TRP A 343 -16.59 4.81 10.26
N VAL A 344 -16.05 5.30 9.15
CA VAL A 344 -15.90 4.56 7.91
C VAL A 344 -14.45 4.67 7.44
N PRO A 345 -13.86 3.59 6.90
CA PRO A 345 -12.49 3.63 6.43
C PRO A 345 -12.36 4.61 5.27
N GLN A 346 -11.48 5.59 5.43
CA GLN A 346 -11.15 6.58 4.41
C GLN A 346 -9.68 6.49 4.07
N CYS A 347 -9.35 6.68 2.79
CA CYS A 347 -7.99 6.44 2.31
C CYS A 347 -7.39 7.70 1.71
N VAL A 348 -6.07 7.81 1.68
CA VAL A 348 -5.35 8.93 1.10
C VAL A 348 -4.02 8.46 0.55
N PHE A 349 -3.61 9.00 -0.60
CA PHE A 349 -2.22 8.83 -1.03
C PHE A 349 -1.26 9.56 -0.08
N PRO A 350 -0.09 8.98 0.22
CA PRO A 350 0.92 9.66 1.04
C PRO A 350 1.36 10.96 0.36
N ASP A 351 1.78 11.95 1.14
CA ASP A 351 2.42 13.13 0.55
C ASP A 351 3.76 12.72 -0.08
N ILE A 352 4.27 13.46 -1.08
CA ILE A 352 5.53 13.10 -1.77
C ILE A 352 6.69 12.99 -0.78
N GLN A 353 6.71 13.83 0.26
CA GLN A 353 7.73 13.76 1.31
C GLN A 353 7.64 12.49 2.16
N ASP A 354 6.43 11.95 2.33
CA ASP A 354 6.19 10.73 3.11
C ASP A 354 6.52 9.46 2.31
N ASP A 355 6.52 9.52 0.97
CA ASP A 355 6.82 8.36 0.11
C ASP A 355 7.21 8.77 -1.31
N MET A 356 8.41 9.32 -1.47
CA MET A 356 8.84 9.87 -2.76
C MET A 356 9.06 8.78 -3.82
N LEU A 357 9.57 7.62 -3.42
CA LEU A 357 9.86 6.52 -4.35
C LEU A 357 8.59 6.01 -5.04
N LEU A 358 7.42 6.06 -4.38
CA LEU A 358 6.15 5.79 -5.04
C LEU A 358 5.92 6.68 -6.27
N TYR A 359 6.12 7.99 -6.13
CA TYR A 359 5.87 8.98 -7.18
C TYR A 359 6.94 8.98 -8.27
N LEU A 360 8.16 8.59 -7.92
CA LEU A 360 9.27 8.48 -8.86
C LEU A 360 9.20 7.20 -9.70
N ALA A 361 8.85 6.07 -9.08
CA ALA A 361 8.85 4.77 -9.75
C ALA A 361 7.54 4.42 -10.45
N VAL A 362 6.37 4.72 -9.87
CA VAL A 362 5.10 4.13 -10.37
C VAL A 362 4.37 5.06 -11.34
N LEU A 363 4.81 6.32 -11.49
CA LEU A 363 4.10 7.34 -12.27
C LEU A 363 4.82 7.73 -13.57
N GLY A 364 5.47 6.75 -14.21
CA GLY A 364 6.16 6.92 -15.50
C GLY A 364 7.67 7.10 -15.37
N GLY A 365 8.39 6.93 -16.47
CA GLY A 365 9.84 7.03 -16.52
C GLY A 365 10.39 7.15 -17.95
N LYS A 366 11.70 6.94 -18.10
CA LYS A 366 12.42 7.16 -19.36
C LYS A 366 11.79 6.46 -20.57
N GLU A 367 11.38 5.21 -20.40
CA GLU A 367 10.88 4.34 -21.47
C GLU A 367 9.35 4.21 -21.51
N TYR A 368 8.63 4.81 -20.56
CA TYR A 368 7.20 4.55 -20.39
C TYR A 368 6.44 5.76 -19.83
N SER A 369 5.21 5.96 -20.30
CA SER A 369 4.34 7.03 -19.82
C SER A 369 3.83 6.75 -18.40
N GLY A 370 3.16 7.73 -17.80
CA GLY A 370 2.50 7.56 -16.50
C GLY A 370 1.56 6.35 -16.49
N TYR A 371 0.79 6.10 -17.56
CA TYR A 371 -0.18 5.01 -17.65
C TYR A 371 0.29 3.87 -18.56
N TYR A 372 1.43 3.26 -18.21
CA TYR A 372 1.98 2.12 -18.95
C TYR A 372 1.85 0.81 -18.19
N ASP A 373 1.13 -0.16 -18.76
CA ASP A 373 1.00 -1.50 -18.21
C ASP A 373 2.19 -2.38 -18.66
N HIS A 374 3.09 -2.68 -17.72
CA HIS A 374 4.25 -3.53 -17.96
C HIS A 374 3.88 -4.99 -18.27
N ASN A 375 2.71 -5.48 -17.87
CA ASN A 375 2.31 -6.87 -18.10
C ASN A 375 1.80 -7.09 -19.53
N SER A 376 0.98 -6.15 -20.03
CA SER A 376 0.43 -6.21 -21.39
C SER A 376 1.26 -5.42 -22.41
N HIS A 377 2.36 -4.79 -21.97
CA HIS A 377 3.17 -3.87 -22.76
C HIS A 377 2.36 -2.76 -23.44
N THR A 378 1.28 -2.32 -22.80
CA THR A 378 0.33 -1.37 -23.37
C THR A 378 0.48 0.01 -22.76
N ALA A 379 0.72 1.01 -23.61
CA ALA A 379 0.71 2.42 -23.22
C ALA A 379 -0.71 2.98 -23.36
N HIS A 380 -1.27 3.48 -22.26
CA HIS A 380 -2.53 4.20 -22.28
C HIS A 380 -2.27 5.71 -22.34
N SER A 381 -3.03 6.41 -23.19
CA SER A 381 -2.95 7.86 -23.23
C SER A 381 -3.73 8.44 -22.07
N THR A 382 -3.32 9.62 -21.60
CA THR A 382 -4.06 10.36 -20.58
C THR A 382 -5.54 10.55 -20.99
N LYS A 383 -5.82 10.92 -22.25
CA LYS A 383 -7.19 11.05 -22.77
C LYS A 383 -7.99 9.74 -22.66
N SER A 384 -7.40 8.59 -23.00
CA SER A 384 -8.08 7.28 -22.93
C SER A 384 -8.45 6.90 -21.50
N ILE A 385 -7.60 7.23 -20.52
CA ILE A 385 -7.83 6.95 -19.10
C ILE A 385 -8.97 7.82 -18.58
N PHE A 386 -8.93 9.14 -18.85
CA PHE A 386 -9.99 10.07 -18.46
C PHE A 386 -11.33 9.70 -19.11
N SER A 387 -11.34 9.36 -20.40
CA SER A 387 -12.56 8.95 -21.10
C SER A 387 -13.17 7.70 -20.48
N ARG A 388 -12.36 6.67 -20.21
CA ARG A 388 -12.82 5.44 -19.52
C ARG A 388 -13.31 5.70 -18.10
N TYR A 389 -12.65 6.60 -17.37
CA TYR A 389 -13.03 6.97 -16.00
C TYR A 389 -14.39 7.68 -15.97
N ILE A 390 -14.60 8.67 -16.85
CA ILE A 390 -15.86 9.40 -16.99
C ILE A 390 -17.01 8.45 -17.37
N ILE A 391 -16.75 7.49 -18.28
CA ILE A 391 -17.74 6.52 -18.74
C ILE A 391 -18.13 5.53 -17.63
N SER A 392 -17.19 5.04 -16.81
CA SER A 392 -17.49 3.97 -15.84
C SER A 392 -18.03 4.42 -14.50
N THR A 393 -17.65 5.60 -14.03
CA THR A 393 -18.20 6.15 -12.79
C THR A 393 -19.50 6.90 -13.02
N GLY A 394 -19.83 7.23 -14.29
CA GLY A 394 -20.66 8.40 -14.58
C GLY A 394 -20.04 9.64 -13.92
N LEU A 395 -20.62 10.82 -14.11
CA LEU A 395 -20.40 11.89 -13.13
C LEU A 395 -21.10 11.53 -11.80
N ALA A 396 -20.62 10.49 -11.10
CA ALA A 396 -20.99 10.19 -9.72
C ALA A 396 -20.03 10.85 -8.72
N LEU A 397 -19.28 11.88 -9.16
CA LEU A 397 -19.10 13.04 -8.32
C LEU A 397 -20.46 13.74 -8.29
N ARG A 398 -21.03 13.99 -7.11
CA ARG A 398 -22.27 14.79 -6.93
C ARG A 398 -22.00 16.27 -7.26
N THR A 399 -21.30 16.54 -8.35
CA THR A 399 -21.16 17.85 -8.95
C THR A 399 -22.19 17.97 -10.05
N ASN A 400 -22.94 19.07 -9.98
CA ASN A 400 -24.03 19.38 -10.87
C ASN A 400 -23.51 19.36 -12.32
N THR A 401 -23.80 18.29 -13.07
CA THR A 401 -23.43 18.06 -14.50
C THR A 401 -23.91 19.14 -15.46
N LYS A 402 -24.67 20.13 -14.96
CA LYS A 402 -25.19 21.28 -15.71
C LYS A 402 -24.36 22.56 -15.51
N ALA A 403 -23.32 22.53 -14.69
CA ALA A 403 -22.49 23.70 -14.41
C ALA A 403 -21.25 23.70 -15.32
N VAL A 404 -21.18 24.62 -16.28
CA VAL A 404 -20.02 24.86 -17.17
C VAL A 404 -18.66 24.89 -16.44
N LYS A 405 -18.64 25.25 -15.15
CA LYS A 405 -17.45 25.26 -14.29
C LYS A 405 -16.86 23.86 -14.01
N SER A 406 -17.66 22.79 -13.96
CA SER A 406 -17.15 21.42 -13.72
C SER A 406 -16.43 20.83 -14.93
N ASP A 407 -16.89 21.17 -16.14
CA ASP A 407 -16.31 20.65 -17.39
C ASP A 407 -14.91 21.24 -17.66
N TYR A 408 -14.75 22.55 -17.39
CA TYR A 408 -13.43 23.20 -17.48
C TYR A 408 -12.42 22.62 -16.47
N ALA A 409 -12.85 22.28 -15.26
CA ALA A 409 -11.98 21.67 -14.25
C ALA A 409 -11.55 20.25 -14.64
N ALA A 410 -12.44 19.44 -15.22
CA ALA A 410 -12.11 18.11 -15.71
C ALA A 410 -11.11 18.17 -16.88
N PHE A 411 -11.35 19.07 -17.84
CA PHE A 411 -10.46 19.28 -18.98
C PHE A 411 -9.08 19.81 -18.56
N GLU A 412 -9.05 20.82 -17.70
CA GLU A 412 -7.79 21.37 -17.18
C GLU A 412 -7.00 20.29 -16.41
N ASN A 413 -7.67 19.41 -15.67
CA ASN A 413 -7.05 18.28 -14.98
C ASN A 413 -6.47 17.25 -15.96
N MET A 414 -7.20 16.92 -17.04
CA MET A 414 -6.68 16.06 -18.11
C MET A 414 -5.43 16.65 -18.76
N VAL A 415 -5.42 17.95 -19.05
CA VAL A 415 -4.26 18.63 -19.66
C VAL A 415 -3.07 18.64 -18.69
N ALA A 416 -3.29 18.92 -17.40
CA ALA A 416 -2.23 18.88 -16.39
C ALA A 416 -1.61 17.49 -16.28
N HIS A 417 -2.42 16.43 -16.34
CA HIS A 417 -1.93 15.05 -16.38
C HIS A 417 -1.16 14.73 -17.66
N ALA A 418 -1.63 15.21 -18.81
CA ALA A 418 -0.94 14.99 -20.08
C ALA A 418 0.44 15.66 -20.07
N ILE A 419 0.55 16.88 -19.55
CA ILE A 419 1.84 17.57 -19.33
C ILE A 419 2.73 16.75 -18.39
N PHE A 420 2.17 16.31 -17.26
CA PHE A 420 2.87 15.47 -16.31
C PHE A 420 3.43 14.19 -16.97
N CYS A 421 2.58 13.39 -17.63
CA CYS A 421 2.97 12.16 -18.31
C CYS A 421 4.00 12.39 -19.42
N ALA A 422 3.83 13.44 -20.23
CA ALA A 422 4.77 13.78 -21.30
C ALA A 422 6.14 14.19 -20.77
N SER A 423 6.20 14.86 -19.61
CA SER A 423 7.46 15.29 -18.97
C SER A 423 8.32 14.14 -18.46
N ARG A 424 7.74 12.94 -18.26
CA ARG A 424 8.45 11.75 -17.76
C ARG A 424 9.29 11.07 -18.82
N ARG A 425 8.94 11.30 -20.09
CA ARG A 425 9.66 10.76 -21.25
C ARG A 425 11.10 11.29 -21.21
N ASN A 426 12.09 10.47 -21.54
CA ASN A 426 13.52 10.75 -21.35
C ASN A 426 14.03 10.80 -19.88
N GLY A 427 13.17 10.46 -18.91
CA GLY A 427 13.58 10.18 -17.54
C GLY A 427 13.95 11.43 -16.75
N VAL A 428 14.68 11.24 -15.65
CA VAL A 428 14.98 12.30 -14.69
C VAL A 428 15.88 13.41 -15.25
N ARG A 429 16.46 13.23 -16.44
CA ARG A 429 17.26 14.24 -17.15
C ARG A 429 16.43 15.38 -17.74
N GLY A 430 15.10 15.23 -17.75
CA GLY A 430 14.19 16.10 -18.48
C GLY A 430 14.26 15.85 -19.99
N ILE A 431 13.34 16.48 -20.71
CA ILE A 431 13.07 16.21 -22.12
C ILE A 431 13.15 17.49 -22.94
N CYS A 432 13.68 17.41 -24.16
CA CYS A 432 13.72 18.58 -25.03
C CYS A 432 12.30 19.01 -25.44
N PHE A 433 12.10 20.31 -25.67
CA PHE A 433 10.79 20.86 -26.01
C PHE A 433 10.09 20.13 -27.17
N ASN A 434 10.83 19.76 -28.22
CA ASN A 434 10.28 19.10 -29.39
C ASN A 434 9.70 17.72 -29.05
N ASP A 435 10.48 16.88 -28.36
CA ASP A 435 10.06 15.54 -27.98
C ASP A 435 8.96 15.58 -26.93
N PHE A 436 9.03 16.55 -26.01
CA PHE A 436 7.99 16.81 -25.03
C PHE A 436 6.67 17.11 -25.72
N PHE A 437 6.67 18.02 -26.69
CA PHE A 437 5.45 18.44 -27.39
C PHE A 437 4.87 17.28 -28.22
N ALA A 438 5.71 16.51 -28.91
CA ALA A 438 5.29 15.30 -29.62
C ALA A 438 4.67 14.26 -28.66
N GLY A 439 5.27 14.09 -27.48
CA GLY A 439 4.74 13.23 -26.43
C GLY A 439 3.42 13.72 -25.85
N LEU A 440 3.29 15.03 -25.60
CA LEU A 440 2.07 15.68 -25.11
C LEU A 440 0.91 15.48 -26.09
N LEU A 441 1.14 15.65 -27.38
CA LEU A 441 0.12 15.37 -28.40
C LEU A 441 -0.32 13.90 -28.37
N GLY A 442 0.62 12.97 -28.14
CA GLY A 442 0.36 11.54 -27.96
C GLY A 442 -0.51 11.23 -26.74
N GLU A 443 -0.28 11.90 -25.61
CA GLU A 443 -1.12 11.77 -24.40
C GLU A 443 -2.58 12.21 -24.62
N LEU A 444 -2.82 13.03 -25.64
CA LEU A 444 -4.13 13.55 -26.05
C LEU A 444 -4.78 12.76 -27.21
N GLN A 445 -4.17 11.67 -27.66
CA GLN A 445 -4.76 10.74 -28.64
C GLN A 445 -5.52 9.60 -27.95
N ASP A 446 -6.20 8.75 -28.72
CA ASP A 446 -6.82 7.53 -28.18
C ASP A 446 -5.78 6.43 -27.93
N GLU A 447 -4.75 6.35 -28.77
CA GLU A 447 -3.58 5.48 -28.59
C GLU A 447 -2.35 6.31 -28.17
N CYS A 448 -1.59 5.83 -27.18
CA CYS A 448 -0.44 6.57 -26.68
C CYS A 448 0.81 6.32 -27.53
N GLN A 449 1.04 7.19 -28.51
CA GLN A 449 2.28 7.22 -29.29
C GLN A 449 2.75 8.66 -29.50
N PRO A 450 4.07 8.94 -29.49
CA PRO A 450 4.58 10.24 -29.92
C PRO A 450 4.04 10.59 -31.31
N MET A 451 3.51 11.80 -31.47
CA MET A 451 2.91 12.22 -32.73
C MET A 451 3.96 12.81 -33.68
N THR A 452 3.98 12.30 -34.91
CA THR A 452 4.74 12.92 -36.01
C THR A 452 3.95 14.09 -36.59
N MET A 453 4.52 15.29 -36.52
CA MET A 453 3.88 16.49 -37.06
C MET A 453 4.24 16.67 -38.54
N THR A 454 3.26 16.99 -39.39
CA THR A 454 3.49 17.27 -40.82
C THR A 454 2.74 18.53 -41.26
N ILE A 455 3.31 19.25 -42.22
CA ILE A 455 2.65 20.40 -42.85
C ILE A 455 1.63 19.89 -43.87
N ALA A 456 0.38 20.37 -43.75
CA ALA A 456 -0.68 20.07 -44.70
C ALA A 456 -0.28 20.51 -46.13
N GLY A 457 -0.49 19.65 -47.12
CA GLY A 457 -0.15 19.89 -48.52
C GLY A 457 1.25 19.40 -48.92
N SER A 458 2.30 19.67 -48.13
CA SER A 458 3.66 19.24 -48.45
C SER A 458 4.03 17.88 -47.86
N ARG A 459 3.31 17.40 -46.84
CA ARG A 459 3.63 16.21 -46.03
C ARG A 459 5.04 16.22 -45.42
N LYS A 460 5.70 17.38 -45.39
CA LYS A 460 7.02 17.53 -44.78
C LYS A 460 6.89 17.37 -43.27
N THR A 461 7.69 16.46 -42.70
CA THR A 461 7.81 16.31 -41.24
C THR A 461 8.46 17.54 -40.64
N ILE A 462 7.89 18.00 -39.52
CA ILE A 462 8.40 19.13 -38.73
C ILE A 462 8.50 18.75 -37.26
N VAL A 463 9.27 19.52 -36.50
CA VAL A 463 9.25 19.50 -35.03
C VAL A 463 8.52 20.73 -34.50
N ALA A 464 8.11 20.69 -33.23
CA ALA A 464 7.36 21.79 -32.62
C ALA A 464 8.12 23.13 -32.68
N GLY A 465 9.44 23.11 -32.54
CA GLY A 465 10.30 24.29 -32.65
C GLY A 465 10.24 24.97 -34.01
N ASP A 466 9.96 24.24 -35.10
CA ASP A 466 9.82 24.83 -36.44
C ASP A 466 8.63 25.80 -36.50
N LEU A 467 7.57 25.56 -35.69
CA LEU A 467 6.40 26.44 -35.59
C LEU A 467 6.72 27.77 -34.91
N LEU A 468 7.81 27.82 -34.14
CA LEU A 468 8.29 29.03 -33.47
C LEU A 468 9.25 29.83 -34.35
N GLY A 469 9.55 29.33 -35.56
CA GLY A 469 10.37 30.02 -36.56
C GLY A 469 9.79 31.39 -36.91
N GLY A 470 10.60 32.44 -36.80
CA GLY A 470 10.17 33.82 -37.02
C GLY A 470 9.70 34.57 -35.77
N PHE A 471 9.70 33.93 -34.59
CA PHE A 471 9.41 34.56 -33.30
C PHE A 471 10.67 34.57 -32.40
N PRO A 472 11.57 35.58 -32.51
CA PRO A 472 12.81 35.64 -31.74
C PRO A 472 12.61 35.56 -30.21
N ALA A 473 11.47 36.07 -29.72
CA ALA A 473 11.11 36.02 -28.31
C ALA A 473 10.85 34.59 -27.79
N LEU A 474 10.59 33.62 -28.68
CA LEU A 474 10.27 32.23 -28.34
C LEU A 474 11.41 31.24 -28.67
N THR A 475 12.54 31.72 -29.17
CA THR A 475 13.71 30.87 -29.49
C THR A 475 14.25 30.16 -28.26
N SER A 476 14.17 30.78 -27.08
CA SER A 476 14.56 30.14 -25.81
C SER A 476 13.67 28.94 -25.45
N LEU A 477 12.39 28.98 -25.81
CA LEU A 477 11.44 27.89 -25.57
C LEU A 477 11.74 26.67 -26.44
N ALA A 478 12.09 26.88 -27.72
CA ALA A 478 12.45 25.80 -28.64
C ALA A 478 13.67 25.00 -28.16
N ASN A 479 14.58 25.65 -27.44
CA ASN A 479 15.79 25.06 -26.88
C ASN A 479 15.64 24.64 -25.41
N ALA A 480 14.45 24.79 -24.82
CA ALA A 480 14.22 24.49 -23.42
C ALA A 480 14.21 22.99 -23.16
N THR A 481 14.82 22.60 -22.04
CA THR A 481 14.62 21.27 -21.44
C THR A 481 13.46 21.37 -20.45
N ILE A 482 12.38 20.66 -20.74
CA ILE A 482 11.24 20.52 -19.84
C ILE A 482 11.64 19.53 -18.74
N PRO A 483 11.51 19.91 -17.46
CA PRO A 483 11.92 19.06 -16.36
C PRO A 483 10.95 17.89 -16.15
N PHE A 484 11.41 16.85 -15.48
CA PHE A 484 10.60 15.78 -14.89
C PHE A 484 9.72 16.38 -13.78
N VAL A 485 8.46 16.69 -14.11
CA VAL A 485 7.61 17.46 -13.19
C VAL A 485 7.00 16.61 -12.08
N ALA A 486 6.84 17.23 -10.92
CA ALA A 486 5.99 16.72 -9.84
C ALA A 486 4.54 16.62 -10.31
N PRO A 487 3.74 15.70 -9.73
CA PRO A 487 2.30 15.70 -9.90
C PRO A 487 1.70 17.10 -9.70
N PRO A 488 0.63 17.46 -10.43
CA PRO A 488 -0.05 18.74 -10.28
C PRO A 488 -0.32 19.14 -8.82
N ASN A 489 0.16 20.32 -8.43
CA ASN A 489 0.07 20.89 -7.07
C ASN A 489 0.81 20.13 -5.96
N ALA A 490 1.69 19.19 -6.32
CA ALA A 490 2.66 18.62 -5.39
C ALA A 490 4.04 19.24 -5.62
N ARG A 491 4.90 19.18 -4.59
CA ARG A 491 6.27 19.69 -4.65
C ARG A 491 7.25 18.56 -4.43
N TRP A 492 8.26 18.52 -5.30
CA TRP A 492 9.47 17.76 -5.02
C TRP A 492 10.17 18.31 -3.78
N PRO A 493 10.70 17.45 -2.89
CA PRO A 493 11.58 17.86 -1.81
C PRO A 493 12.85 18.58 -2.32
N ASP A 494 13.48 19.37 -1.46
CA ASP A 494 14.66 20.15 -1.87
C ASP A 494 15.84 19.26 -2.23
N TYR A 495 16.04 18.14 -1.53
CA TYR A 495 17.14 17.22 -1.79
C TYR A 495 17.10 16.62 -3.19
N ILE A 496 15.93 16.28 -3.74
CA ILE A 496 15.82 15.78 -5.12
C ILE A 496 15.94 16.92 -6.15
N LEU A 497 15.52 18.15 -5.81
CA LEU A 497 15.70 19.32 -6.67
C LEU A 497 17.19 19.70 -6.78
N ASN A 498 17.97 19.52 -5.72
CA ASN A 498 19.40 19.79 -5.70
C ASN A 498 20.18 18.91 -6.69
N GLU A 499 19.66 17.72 -7.03
CA GLU A 499 20.22 16.84 -8.05
C GLU A 499 20.16 17.40 -9.47
N ASN A 500 19.52 18.55 -9.66
CA ASN A 500 19.65 19.34 -10.88
C ASN A 500 21.10 19.75 -11.18
N ALA A 501 21.96 19.81 -10.14
CA ALA A 501 23.39 20.00 -10.26
C ALA A 501 24.13 18.75 -10.79
N ASN A 502 23.55 17.56 -10.59
CA ASN A 502 24.13 16.26 -10.96
C ASN A 502 23.56 15.70 -12.27
N GLY A 503 23.10 16.58 -13.16
CA GLY A 503 22.61 16.22 -14.49
C GLY A 503 21.15 15.75 -14.55
N CYS A 504 20.44 15.72 -13.42
CA CYS A 504 18.98 15.59 -13.41
C CYS A 504 18.31 16.93 -13.75
N LYS A 505 16.99 16.90 -13.98
CA LYS A 505 16.10 18.05 -14.20
C LYS A 505 14.73 17.78 -13.60
N PHE A 506 14.60 18.00 -12.30
CA PHE A 506 13.32 18.01 -11.59
C PHE A 506 12.71 19.41 -11.56
N GLY A 507 11.39 19.47 -11.61
CA GLY A 507 10.63 20.71 -11.56
C GLY A 507 9.20 20.53 -11.06
N HIS A 508 8.47 21.62 -10.91
CA HIS A 508 7.08 21.60 -10.42
C HIS A 508 6.09 21.92 -11.52
N LEU A 509 4.90 21.33 -11.44
CA LEU A 509 3.75 21.71 -12.22
C LEU A 509 2.74 22.46 -11.33
N VAL A 510 2.71 23.78 -11.48
CA VAL A 510 1.90 24.67 -10.63
C VAL A 510 0.75 25.24 -11.44
N ARG A 511 -0.48 25.06 -10.94
CA ARG A 511 -1.65 25.72 -11.52
C ARG A 511 -1.53 27.23 -11.29
N ALA A 512 -1.66 28.01 -12.35
CA ALA A 512 -1.72 29.47 -12.23
C ALA A 512 -2.97 29.88 -11.43
N ALA A 513 -2.84 30.90 -10.58
CA ALA A 513 -3.99 31.46 -9.88
C ALA A 513 -4.98 32.03 -10.89
N ASP A 514 -6.28 31.79 -10.66
CA ASP A 514 -7.33 32.45 -11.43
C ASP A 514 -7.21 33.97 -11.15
N ARG A 515 -6.69 34.72 -12.13
CA ARG A 515 -6.81 36.18 -12.05
C ARG A 515 -8.30 36.48 -12.13
N GLY A 516 -8.83 37.15 -11.10
CA GLY A 516 -10.24 37.51 -11.02
C GLY A 516 -10.72 38.06 -12.37
N ARG A 517 -11.73 37.41 -12.93
CA ARG A 517 -12.39 37.89 -14.16
C ARG A 517 -13.11 39.20 -13.91
#